data_AF-A0A938MN22-F1
#
_entry.id   AF-A0A938MN22-F1
#
_cell.length_a   1.000
_cell.length_b   1.000
_cell.length_c   1.000
_cell.angle_alpha   90.00
_cell.angle_beta   90.00
_cell.angle_gamma   90.00
#
_symmetry.space_group_name_H-M   'P 1'
#
loop_
_entity.id
_entity.type
_entity.pdbx_description
1 polymer ?
#
loop_
_entity_poly.entity_id
_entity_poly.type
_entity_poly.pdbx_seq_one_letter_code
_entity_poly.pdbx_strand_id
1 'polypeptide(L)'
;MNGETSAPVGPIPHAEPVKPKRGCGFWLLLVLTIFFFGCTLILLAFVCTLIGGLSESTLMTADEPTRPRKLSEVVVEGRGKDKIVLITVRGLITNDPERELFYTVPSMVDMIKRQLDEAGKDSDVKAVLFEVDSPGGGITASDVLYHRIARFKKETGRKVVVLMTDLGASGAYYMAVPAD
;
A
#
# COMPACT_ATOMS: atom_id res chain seq x y z
N MET A 1 95.67 68.04 -7.21
CA MET A 1 95.45 68.89 -6.02
C MET A 1 94.03 69.41 -6.11
N ASN A 2 93.10 69.24 -5.20
CA ASN A 2 92.98 68.63 -3.87
C ASN A 2 91.49 68.22 -3.81
N GLY A 3 91.08 67.11 -3.21
CA GLY A 3 91.06 66.95 -1.76
C GLY A 3 89.89 67.76 -1.19
N GLU A 4 88.75 67.12 -0.92
CA GLU A 4 87.75 67.46 0.11
C GLU A 4 86.60 66.43 0.04
N THR A 5 86.64 65.42 0.93
CA THR A 5 85.96 65.34 2.24
C THR A 5 84.47 64.94 2.13
N SER A 6 84.25 63.73 2.59
CA SER A 6 82.98 63.00 2.68
C SER A 6 82.02 63.59 3.69
N ALA A 7 80.78 63.86 3.27
CA ALA A 7 79.63 64.03 4.16
C ALA A 7 79.01 62.66 4.51
N PRO A 8 78.45 62.50 5.72
CA PRO A 8 78.03 61.20 6.26
C PRO A 8 76.76 60.66 5.58
N VAL A 9 76.77 59.36 5.26
CA VAL A 9 75.63 58.63 4.69
C VAL A 9 74.59 58.39 5.79
N GLY A 10 73.41 58.99 5.65
CA GLY A 10 72.26 58.75 6.52
C GLY A 10 71.73 57.31 6.38
N PRO A 11 70.89 56.84 7.34
CA PRO A 11 70.41 55.46 7.33
C PRO A 11 69.56 55.18 6.08
N ILE A 12 69.82 54.04 5.44
CA ILE A 12 69.04 53.56 4.28
C ILE A 12 67.63 53.20 4.77
N PRO A 13 66.55 53.72 4.15
CA PRO A 13 65.19 53.39 4.56
C PRO A 13 64.88 51.92 4.25
N HIS A 14 64.53 51.14 5.28
CA HIS A 14 64.04 49.78 5.11
C HIS A 14 62.62 49.81 4.55
N ALA A 15 62.41 49.20 3.39
CA ALA A 15 61.08 49.02 2.82
C ALA A 15 60.26 48.06 3.71
N GLU A 16 59.09 48.50 4.18
CA GLU A 16 58.15 47.63 4.88
C GLU A 16 57.55 46.58 3.92
N PRO A 17 57.29 45.34 4.38
CA PRO A 17 56.70 44.31 3.53
C PRO A 17 55.25 44.64 3.17
N VAL A 18 54.94 44.67 1.86
CA VAL A 18 53.58 44.87 1.34
C VAL A 18 52.71 43.66 1.66
N LYS A 19 51.71 43.85 2.53
CA LYS A 19 50.73 42.82 2.91
C LYS A 19 49.80 42.50 1.72
N PRO A 20 49.62 41.23 1.31
CA PRO A 20 48.74 40.91 0.19
C PRO A 20 47.28 41.15 0.58
N LYS A 21 46.57 41.99 -0.19
CA LYS A 21 45.12 42.18 -0.05
C LYS A 21 44.41 40.91 -0.53
N ARG A 22 43.91 40.10 0.40
CA ARG A 22 43.02 38.96 0.09
C ARG A 22 41.75 39.52 -0.55
N GLY A 23 41.65 39.36 -1.87
CA GLY A 23 40.59 39.97 -2.69
C GLY A 23 39.21 39.40 -2.37
N CYS A 24 38.21 40.29 -2.40
CA CYS A 24 36.79 39.99 -2.27
C CYS A 24 36.32 38.81 -3.17
N GLY A 25 36.99 38.59 -4.30
CA GLY A 25 36.74 37.46 -5.19
C GLY A 25 36.90 36.08 -4.55
N PHE A 26 37.75 35.91 -3.52
CA PHE A 26 37.89 34.63 -2.83
C PHE A 26 36.60 34.25 -2.07
N TRP A 27 35.98 35.22 -1.38
CA TRP A 27 34.73 34.99 -0.66
C TRP A 27 33.55 34.77 -1.59
N LEU A 28 33.54 35.46 -2.73
CA LEU A 28 32.46 35.33 -3.72
C LEU A 28 32.49 33.96 -4.41
N LEU A 29 33.68 33.45 -4.75
CA LEU A 29 33.86 32.07 -5.24
C LEU A 29 33.44 31.03 -4.21
N LEU A 30 33.76 31.25 -2.93
CA LEU A 30 33.42 30.31 -1.85
C LEU A 30 31.91 30.23 -1.59
N VAL A 31 31.18 31.35 -1.69
CA VAL A 31 29.72 31.35 -1.57
C VAL A 31 29.07 30.64 -2.78
N LEU A 32 29.60 30.86 -3.98
CA LEU A 32 29.07 30.29 -5.21
C LEU A 32 29.29 28.77 -5.25
N THR A 33 30.43 28.27 -4.78
CA THR A 33 30.67 26.82 -4.66
C THR A 33 29.77 26.16 -3.63
N ILE A 34 29.54 26.79 -2.48
CA ILE A 34 28.61 26.28 -1.45
C ILE A 34 27.18 26.23 -1.98
N PHE A 35 26.75 27.25 -2.73
CA PHE A 35 25.42 27.29 -3.33
C PHE A 35 25.21 26.18 -4.35
N PHE A 36 26.18 25.97 -5.27
CA PHE A 36 26.09 24.90 -6.26
C PHE A 36 26.13 23.51 -5.60
N PHE A 37 27.01 23.29 -4.62
CA PHE A 37 27.11 22.00 -3.93
C PHE A 37 25.86 21.71 -3.10
N GLY A 38 25.30 22.73 -2.44
CA GLY A 38 24.04 22.63 -1.71
C GLY A 38 22.86 22.31 -2.63
N CYS A 39 22.73 23.02 -3.76
CA CYS A 39 21.70 22.73 -4.75
C CYS A 39 21.83 21.30 -5.32
N THR A 40 23.05 20.82 -5.60
CA THR A 40 23.24 19.45 -6.08
C THR A 40 22.87 18.39 -5.03
N LEU A 41 23.14 18.64 -3.75
CA LEU A 41 22.77 17.72 -2.66
C LEU A 41 21.25 17.69 -2.44
N ILE A 42 20.59 18.85 -2.52
CA ILE A 42 19.12 18.94 -2.38
C ILE A 42 18.44 18.26 -3.58
N LEU A 43 18.94 18.48 -4.79
CA LEU A 43 18.39 17.86 -6.00
C LEU A 43 18.63 16.34 -6.00
N LEU A 44 19.79 15.87 -5.52
CA LEU A 44 20.06 14.46 -5.31
C LEU A 44 19.12 13.85 -4.25
N ALA A 45 18.87 14.54 -3.14
CA ALA A 45 17.93 14.08 -2.12
C ALA A 45 16.50 13.97 -2.68
N PHE A 46 16.07 14.93 -3.50
CA PHE A 46 14.76 14.91 -4.15
C PHE A 46 14.64 13.82 -5.23
N VAL A 47 15.73 13.55 -5.96
CA VAL A 47 15.80 12.43 -6.91
C VAL A 47 15.80 11.10 -6.16
N CYS A 48 16.47 11.00 -5.02
CA CYS A 48 16.44 9.81 -4.15
C CYS A 48 15.05 9.58 -3.53
N THR A 49 14.26 10.62 -3.23
CA THR A 49 12.87 10.42 -2.78
C THR A 49 11.95 10.02 -3.94
N LEU A 50 12.20 10.51 -5.17
CA LEU A 50 11.45 10.11 -6.36
C LEU A 50 11.80 8.69 -6.83
N ILE A 51 13.06 8.28 -6.74
CA ILE A 51 13.54 6.93 -7.12
C ILE A 51 13.35 5.95 -5.96
N GLY A 52 13.60 6.37 -4.72
CA GLY A 52 13.38 5.58 -3.50
C GLY A 52 11.90 5.37 -3.18
N GLY A 53 11.00 6.15 -3.77
CA GLY A 53 9.56 5.85 -3.81
C GLY A 53 9.20 4.54 -4.54
N LEU A 54 10.18 3.88 -5.15
CA LEU A 54 10.06 2.56 -5.79
C LEU A 54 10.87 1.45 -5.10
N SER A 55 11.47 1.68 -3.93
CA SER A 55 12.16 0.63 -3.18
C SER A 55 12.10 0.79 -1.66
N GLU A 56 10.89 0.78 -1.08
CA GLU A 56 10.71 0.34 0.30
C GLU A 56 10.54 -1.19 0.34
N SER A 57 11.63 -1.91 0.05
CA SER A 57 11.76 -3.32 0.41
C SER A 57 12.57 -3.42 1.70
N THR A 58 12.07 -2.83 2.79
CA THR A 58 12.53 -3.13 4.15
C THR A 58 11.32 -3.23 5.06
N LEU A 59 10.81 -4.46 5.19
CA LEU A 59 10.09 -4.99 6.35
C LEU A 59 9.20 -4.00 7.12
N MET A 60 8.01 -3.75 6.57
CA MET A 60 6.83 -3.37 7.34
C MET A 60 5.70 -4.32 6.96
N THR A 61 5.71 -5.54 7.50
CA THR A 61 4.47 -6.25 7.80
C THR A 61 3.84 -5.61 9.03
N ALA A 62 3.49 -4.33 8.91
CA ALA A 62 2.38 -3.79 9.67
C ALA A 62 1.15 -4.17 8.84
N ASP A 63 0.58 -5.31 9.20
CA ASP A 63 -0.83 -5.59 9.00
C ASP A 63 -1.59 -4.45 9.68
N GLU A 64 -1.67 -3.29 9.00
CA GLU A 64 -2.58 -2.22 9.37
C GLU A 64 -3.96 -2.88 9.34
N PRO A 65 -4.66 -2.99 10.49
CA PRO A 65 -5.98 -3.55 10.52
C PRO A 65 -6.86 -2.56 9.77
N THR A 66 -6.93 -2.73 8.45
CA THR A 66 -7.95 -2.15 7.59
C THR A 66 -9.25 -2.44 8.30
N ARG A 67 -9.80 -1.44 9.00
CA ARG A 67 -11.03 -1.58 9.77
C ARG A 67 -12.01 -2.26 8.83
N PRO A 68 -12.40 -3.51 9.10
CA PRO A 68 -13.20 -4.25 8.14
C PRO A 68 -14.44 -3.41 7.92
N ARG A 69 -14.61 -2.90 6.70
CA ARG A 69 -15.78 -2.10 6.33
C ARG A 69 -16.99 -2.91 6.77
N LYS A 70 -17.75 -2.37 7.73
CA LYS A 70 -18.88 -3.08 8.32
C LYS A 70 -19.79 -3.49 7.17
N LEU A 71 -20.09 -4.79 7.07
CA LEU A 71 -21.01 -5.28 6.06
C LEU A 71 -22.37 -4.58 6.27
N SER A 72 -22.90 -4.01 5.20
CA SER A 72 -24.24 -3.41 5.19
C SER A 72 -25.23 -4.42 4.64
N GLU A 73 -26.23 -4.77 5.44
CA GLU A 73 -27.36 -5.58 5.00
C GLU A 73 -28.33 -4.70 4.20
N VAL A 74 -28.81 -5.21 3.06
CA VAL A 74 -29.85 -4.57 2.25
C VAL A 74 -31.00 -5.56 2.11
N VAL A 75 -32.21 -5.15 2.47
CA VAL A 75 -33.41 -5.99 2.31
C VAL A 75 -33.82 -5.96 0.84
N VAL A 76 -33.72 -7.11 0.18
CA VAL A 76 -34.18 -7.27 -1.21
C VAL A 76 -35.70 -7.42 -1.24
N GLU A 77 -36.25 -8.31 -0.41
CA GLU A 77 -37.68 -8.59 -0.33
C GLU A 77 -38.06 -9.09 1.07
N GLY A 78 -39.35 -9.00 1.40
CA GLY A 78 -39.93 -9.59 2.59
C GLY A 78 -40.06 -8.60 3.75
N ARG A 79 -40.91 -8.96 4.71
CA ARG A 79 -41.09 -8.27 5.99
C ARG A 79 -41.22 -9.33 7.07
N GLY A 80 -40.28 -9.36 8.00
CA GLY A 80 -40.24 -10.38 9.04
C GLY A 80 -39.01 -10.22 9.91
N LYS A 81 -39.04 -10.89 11.07
CA LYS A 81 -37.88 -11.00 11.95
C LYS A 81 -36.88 -12.00 11.39
N ASP A 82 -37.36 -13.16 10.94
CA ASP A 82 -36.52 -14.20 10.36
C ASP A 82 -36.01 -13.80 8.98
N LYS A 83 -34.74 -14.11 8.70
CA LYS A 83 -34.02 -13.69 7.50
C LYS A 83 -33.44 -14.88 6.74
N ILE A 84 -33.35 -14.73 5.41
CA ILE A 84 -32.52 -15.58 4.54
C ILE A 84 -31.47 -14.67 3.93
N VAL A 85 -30.19 -14.99 4.13
CA VAL A 85 -29.09 -14.17 3.61
C VAL A 85 -28.82 -14.56 2.17
N LEU A 86 -28.88 -13.59 1.25
CA LEU A 86 -28.47 -13.75 -0.13
C LEU A 86 -26.98 -13.37 -0.28
N ILE A 87 -26.15 -14.31 -0.74
CA ILE A 87 -24.74 -14.09 -1.06
C ILE A 87 -24.51 -14.32 -2.55
N THR A 88 -24.07 -13.30 -3.26
CA THR A 88 -23.81 -13.38 -4.70
C THR A 88 -22.36 -13.77 -4.99
N VAL A 89 -22.16 -14.77 -5.86
CA VAL A 89 -20.86 -15.20 -6.36
C VAL A 89 -20.83 -14.97 -7.86
N ARG A 90 -20.34 -13.80 -8.28
CA ARG A 90 -20.27 -13.43 -9.70
C ARG A 90 -18.83 -13.25 -10.17
N GLY A 91 -18.51 -13.83 -11.33
CA GLY A 91 -17.20 -13.70 -11.96
C GLY A 91 -16.17 -14.72 -11.45
N LEU A 92 -14.88 -14.41 -11.57
CA LEU A 92 -13.80 -15.35 -11.25
C LEU A 92 -13.63 -15.53 -9.74
N ILE A 93 -13.60 -16.80 -9.30
CA ILE A 93 -13.32 -17.16 -7.91
C ILE A 93 -11.81 -17.04 -7.66
N THR A 94 -11.40 -15.96 -6.98
CA THR A 94 -9.99 -15.69 -6.64
C THR A 94 -9.81 -15.46 -5.14
N ASN A 95 -8.62 -15.83 -4.65
CA ASN A 95 -8.17 -15.55 -3.29
C ASN A 95 -7.19 -14.36 -3.22
N ASP A 96 -6.89 -13.75 -4.37
CA ASP A 96 -6.00 -12.60 -4.44
C ASP A 96 -6.80 -11.32 -4.18
N PRO A 97 -6.37 -10.48 -3.22
CA PRO A 97 -6.96 -9.17 -3.03
C PRO A 97 -6.51 -8.22 -4.15
N GLU A 98 -7.40 -7.34 -4.59
CA GLU A 98 -7.06 -6.31 -5.57
C GLU A 98 -6.40 -5.12 -4.85
N ARG A 99 -5.23 -4.70 -5.33
CA ARG A 99 -4.50 -3.55 -4.78
C ARG A 99 -4.74 -2.33 -5.66
N GLU A 100 -5.39 -1.34 -5.09
CA GLU A 100 -5.52 -0.01 -5.66
C GLU A 100 -4.46 0.93 -5.08
N LEU A 101 -4.27 2.09 -5.70
CA LEU A 101 -3.20 3.04 -5.37
C LEU A 101 -3.17 3.46 -3.87
N PHE A 102 -4.32 3.44 -3.19
CA PHE A 102 -4.45 3.87 -1.80
C PHE A 102 -5.22 2.91 -0.90
N TYR A 103 -5.69 1.76 -1.41
CA TYR A 103 -6.45 0.79 -0.61
C TYR A 103 -6.42 -0.61 -1.20
N THR A 104 -6.67 -1.62 -0.36
CA THR A 104 -6.77 -3.02 -0.77
C THR A 104 -8.22 -3.47 -0.71
N VAL A 105 -8.74 -3.99 -1.82
CA VAL A 105 -10.05 -4.63 -1.89
C VAL A 105 -9.88 -6.10 -1.49
N PRO A 106 -10.61 -6.60 -0.48
CA PRO A 106 -10.55 -8.00 -0.10
C PRO A 106 -10.89 -8.93 -1.27
N SER A 107 -10.28 -10.11 -1.29
CA SER A 107 -10.61 -11.14 -2.27
C SER A 107 -12.08 -11.57 -2.17
N MET A 108 -12.61 -12.17 -3.24
CA MET A 108 -13.96 -12.74 -3.23
C MET A 108 -14.13 -13.78 -2.11
N VAL A 109 -13.11 -14.62 -1.91
CA VAL A 109 -13.10 -15.64 -0.85
C VAL A 109 -13.19 -15.00 0.53
N ASP A 110 -12.43 -13.94 0.79
CA ASP A 110 -12.48 -13.24 2.08
C ASP A 110 -13.80 -12.52 2.32
N MET A 111 -14.40 -11.96 1.27
CA MET A 111 -15.73 -11.35 1.37
C MET A 111 -16.80 -12.38 1.77
N ILE A 112 -16.82 -13.54 1.09
CA ILE A 112 -17.77 -14.62 1.38
C ILE A 112 -17.55 -15.17 2.78
N LYS A 113 -16.30 -15.36 3.22
CA LYS A 113 -15.97 -15.78 4.58
C LYS A 113 -16.56 -14.83 5.62
N ARG A 114 -16.37 -13.52 5.45
CA ARG A 114 -16.91 -12.49 6.34
C ARG A 114 -18.44 -12.47 6.33
N GLN A 115 -19.07 -12.62 5.18
CA GLN A 115 -20.53 -12.71 5.08
C GLN A 115 -21.08 -13.92 5.82
N LEU A 116 -20.42 -15.08 5.70
CA LEU A 116 -20.79 -16.29 6.46
C LEU A 116 -20.53 -16.15 7.96
N ASP A 117 -19.46 -15.44 8.36
CA ASP A 117 -19.18 -15.14 9.77
C ASP A 117 -20.28 -14.26 10.39
N GLU A 118 -20.66 -13.18 9.70
CA GLU A 118 -21.73 -12.29 10.18
C GLU A 118 -23.09 -12.97 10.14
N ALA A 119 -23.38 -13.74 9.08
CA ALA A 119 -24.59 -14.55 9.02
C ALA A 119 -24.67 -15.51 10.21
N GLY A 120 -23.57 -16.18 10.57
CA GLY A 120 -23.52 -17.13 11.69
C GLY A 120 -23.74 -16.49 13.07
N LYS A 121 -23.41 -15.20 13.23
CA LYS A 121 -23.61 -14.45 14.48
C LYS A 121 -25.04 -13.94 14.64
N ASP A 122 -25.75 -13.68 13.55
CA ASP A 122 -27.13 -13.21 13.57
C ASP A 122 -28.10 -14.39 13.83
N SER A 123 -28.83 -14.37 14.95
CA SER A 123 -29.79 -15.42 15.33
C SER A 123 -31.09 -15.39 14.54
N ASP A 124 -31.37 -14.28 13.85
CA ASP A 124 -32.54 -14.11 13.01
C ASP A 124 -32.32 -14.75 11.62
N VAL A 125 -31.07 -15.01 11.22
CA VAL A 125 -30.75 -15.72 9.98
C VAL A 125 -31.05 -17.22 10.11
N LYS A 126 -31.95 -17.73 9.27
CA LYS A 126 -32.38 -19.14 9.27
C LYS A 126 -31.76 -19.97 8.16
N ALA A 127 -31.36 -19.32 7.07
CA ALA A 127 -30.71 -19.97 5.93
C ALA A 127 -29.81 -18.98 5.17
N VAL A 128 -28.91 -19.53 4.35
CA VAL A 128 -28.09 -18.79 3.38
C VAL A 128 -28.43 -19.29 1.98
N LEU A 129 -28.68 -18.37 1.07
CA LEU A 129 -28.86 -18.62 -0.35
C LEU A 129 -27.65 -18.04 -1.09
N PHE A 130 -26.93 -18.88 -1.83
CA PHE A 130 -25.90 -18.45 -2.75
C PHE A 130 -26.50 -18.29 -4.14
N GLU A 131 -26.42 -17.09 -4.71
CA GLU A 131 -26.71 -16.86 -6.13
C GLU A 131 -25.38 -16.89 -6.90
N VAL A 132 -25.20 -17.88 -7.76
CA VAL A 132 -23.93 -18.17 -8.42
C VAL A 132 -24.03 -17.91 -9.92
N ASP A 133 -23.09 -17.10 -10.41
CA ASP A 133 -22.91 -16.71 -11.80
C ASP A 133 -21.40 -16.63 -12.10
N SER A 134 -20.75 -17.79 -12.21
CA SER A 134 -19.30 -17.89 -12.24
C SER A 134 -18.79 -19.00 -13.17
N PRO A 135 -17.77 -18.72 -14.01
CA PRO A 135 -17.04 -19.74 -14.76
C PRO A 135 -16.13 -20.61 -13.87
N GLY A 136 -16.05 -20.33 -12.57
CA GLY A 136 -15.10 -20.90 -11.63
C GLY A 136 -13.91 -19.99 -11.39
N GLY A 137 -12.74 -20.57 -11.11
CA GLY A 137 -11.54 -19.81 -10.79
C GLY A 137 -10.46 -20.69 -10.18
N GLY A 138 -9.70 -20.13 -9.24
CA GLY A 138 -8.61 -20.84 -8.58
C GLY A 138 -9.09 -22.09 -7.84
N ILE A 139 -8.36 -23.20 -8.00
CA ILE A 139 -8.66 -24.48 -7.34
C ILE A 139 -8.65 -24.29 -5.82
N THR A 140 -7.59 -23.67 -5.28
CA THR A 140 -7.47 -23.38 -3.84
C THR A 140 -8.58 -22.45 -3.35
N ALA A 141 -8.94 -21.42 -4.13
CA ALA A 141 -10.02 -20.49 -3.76
C ALA A 141 -11.37 -21.22 -3.65
N SER A 142 -11.66 -22.09 -4.62
CA SER A 142 -12.86 -22.93 -4.65
C SER A 142 -12.87 -23.94 -3.49
N ASP A 143 -11.71 -24.51 -3.15
CA ASP A 143 -11.57 -25.44 -2.03
C ASP A 143 -11.75 -24.80 -0.66
N VAL A 144 -11.24 -23.58 -0.48
CA VAL A 144 -11.49 -22.80 0.72
C VAL A 144 -12.98 -22.51 0.89
N LEU A 145 -13.69 -22.14 -0.19
CA LEU A 145 -15.13 -21.90 -0.13
C LEU A 145 -15.92 -23.17 0.20
N TYR A 146 -15.58 -24.30 -0.42
CA TYR A 146 -16.17 -25.60 -0.10
C TYR A 146 -16.09 -25.89 1.41
N HIS A 147 -14.88 -25.83 1.98
CA HIS A 147 -14.68 -26.11 3.39
C HIS A 147 -15.36 -25.08 4.29
N ARG A 148 -15.37 -23.80 3.90
CA ARG A 148 -16.03 -22.75 4.68
C ARG A 148 -17.54 -22.94 4.73
N ILE A 149 -18.17 -23.33 3.63
CA ILE A 149 -19.61 -23.61 3.54
C ILE A 149 -19.96 -24.86 4.35
N ALA A 150 -19.21 -25.95 4.18
CA ALA A 150 -19.41 -27.18 4.95
C ALA A 150 -19.29 -26.92 6.46
N ARG A 151 -18.29 -26.13 6.85
CA ARG A 151 -18.08 -25.71 8.24
C ARG A 151 -19.22 -24.86 8.77
N PHE A 152 -19.69 -23.87 8.01
CA PHE A 152 -20.84 -23.04 8.40
C PHE A 152 -22.08 -23.88 8.69
N LYS A 153 -22.40 -24.84 7.83
CA LYS A 153 -23.51 -25.77 8.04
C LYS A 153 -23.34 -26.58 9.32
N LYS A 154 -22.15 -27.13 9.54
CA LYS A 154 -21.84 -27.95 10.71
C LYS A 154 -21.93 -27.15 12.01
N GLU A 155 -21.44 -25.90 12.02
CA GLU A 155 -21.41 -25.05 13.22
C GLU A 155 -22.78 -24.45 13.56
N THR A 156 -23.56 -24.06 12.54
CA THR A 156 -24.82 -23.33 12.75
C THR A 156 -26.07 -24.21 12.65
N GLY A 157 -25.98 -25.37 11.98
CA GLY A 157 -27.12 -26.22 11.64
C GLY A 157 -28.07 -25.60 10.60
N ARG A 158 -27.73 -24.45 10.03
CA ARG A 158 -28.58 -23.72 9.07
C ARG A 158 -28.44 -24.29 7.67
N LYS A 159 -29.52 -24.17 6.91
CA LYS A 159 -29.57 -24.60 5.50
C LYS A 159 -28.75 -23.65 4.63
N VAL A 160 -28.01 -24.23 3.69
CA VAL A 160 -27.31 -23.51 2.64
C VAL A 160 -27.81 -24.01 1.30
N VAL A 161 -28.45 -23.14 0.53
CA VAL A 161 -28.98 -23.43 -0.80
C VAL A 161 -28.13 -22.70 -1.83
N VAL A 162 -27.88 -23.33 -2.98
CA VAL A 162 -27.18 -22.71 -4.11
C VAL A 162 -28.13 -22.62 -5.29
N LEU A 163 -28.35 -21.40 -5.78
CA LEU A 163 -29.00 -21.10 -7.04
C LEU A 163 -27.92 -20.81 -8.08
N MET A 164 -27.72 -21.74 -9.01
CA MET A 164 -26.92 -21.48 -10.21
C MET A 164 -27.79 -20.74 -11.23
N THR A 165 -27.31 -19.59 -11.71
CA THR A 165 -27.98 -18.77 -12.71
C THR A 165 -27.46 -19.11 -14.11
N ASP A 166 -26.86 -18.16 -14.82
CA ASP A 166 -26.41 -18.34 -16.21
C ASP A 166 -25.17 -19.25 -16.31
N LEU A 167 -24.27 -19.17 -15.33
CA LEU A 167 -23.02 -19.94 -15.35
C LEU A 167 -22.66 -20.49 -13.96
N GLY A 168 -22.41 -21.79 -13.88
CA GLY A 168 -22.02 -22.48 -12.65
C GLY A 168 -21.04 -23.61 -12.93
N ALA A 169 -19.86 -23.28 -13.45
CA ALA A 169 -18.89 -24.25 -13.94
C ALA A 169 -17.63 -24.37 -13.06
N SER A 170 -16.94 -25.51 -13.17
CA SER A 170 -15.61 -25.74 -12.55
C SER A 170 -15.62 -25.46 -11.03
N GLY A 171 -14.80 -24.52 -10.57
CA GLY A 171 -14.72 -24.11 -9.16
C GLY A 171 -16.05 -23.64 -8.55
N ALA A 172 -16.94 -23.06 -9.36
CA ALA A 172 -18.26 -22.63 -8.92
C ALA A 172 -19.15 -23.84 -8.59
N TYR A 173 -19.09 -24.88 -9.42
CA TYR A 173 -19.76 -26.16 -9.13
C TYR A 173 -19.13 -26.84 -7.90
N TYR A 174 -17.80 -26.82 -7.79
CA TYR A 174 -17.09 -27.40 -6.66
C TYR A 174 -17.49 -26.79 -5.32
N MET A 175 -17.55 -25.45 -5.22
CA MET A 175 -17.95 -24.79 -3.97
C MET A 175 -19.42 -25.02 -3.60
N ALA A 176 -20.26 -25.42 -4.55
CA ALA A 176 -21.68 -25.68 -4.35
C ALA A 176 -21.97 -27.09 -3.82
N VAL A 177 -21.03 -28.04 -3.96
CA VAL A 177 -21.19 -29.44 -3.51
C VAL A 177 -21.61 -29.60 -2.03
N PRO A 178 -21.13 -28.81 -1.05
CA PRO A 178 -21.50 -28.99 0.35
C PRO A 178 -22.87 -28.38 0.68
N ALA A 179 -23.59 -27.79 -0.28
CA ALA A 179 -24.96 -27.27 -0.11
C ALA A 179 -25.98 -28.38 0.24
N ASP A 180 -27.19 -27.98 0.63
CA ASP A 180 -28.31 -28.87 0.99
C ASP A 180 -29.14 -29.33 -0.22
#